data_AF-A0A8J4SEF4-F1
#
_entry.id   AF-A0A8J4SEF4-F1
#
_cell.length_a   1.000
_cell.length_b   1.000
_cell.length_c   1.000
_cell.angle_alpha   90.00
_cell.angle_beta   90.00
_cell.angle_gamma   90.00
#
_symmetry.space_group_name_H-M   'P 1'
#
loop_
_entity.id
_entity.type
_entity.pdbx_description
1 polymer ?
#
loop_
_entity_poly.entity_id
_entity_poly.type
_entity_poly.pdbx_seq_one_letter_code
_entity_poly.pdbx_strand_id
1 'polypeptide(L)'
;MLGFPYGSVQDPRIVKIDGNFYLNYALRPCAMSYYPTGAGVPLRSIPEYPDGWGEEEGHWLTRSSILKSDNLLDWEFVADTTPLDINDRDNILFPEKIGGKFVLLRRPEEYDLVNWEEPKLLATAGSLSWESRKIGGSTPPVRTDKGWLVLYHGVDEDIVYRVGAMLLDLEHPEKIIARTANFIMEPETYYEKFGFQIPNVIFPTGNVVKDGLLYIYYGVTDTAIALATVPLDELVEHILQEA
;
A
#
# COMPACT_ATOMS: atom_id res chain seq x y z
N MET A 1 -1.67 -21.48 -8.46
CA MET A 1 -2.20 -20.23 -9.05
C MET A 1 -1.75 -19.09 -8.16
N LEU A 2 -1.32 -17.95 -8.71
CA LEU A 2 -1.04 -16.76 -7.91
C LEU A 2 -2.37 -16.23 -7.39
N GLY A 3 -2.70 -16.52 -6.13
CA GLY A 3 -3.99 -16.19 -5.55
C GLY A 3 -5.07 -17.27 -5.70
N PHE A 4 -6.33 -16.86 -5.68
CA PHE A 4 -7.50 -17.74 -5.67
C PHE A 4 -8.12 -17.87 -7.06
N PRO A 5 -8.65 -19.06 -7.44
CA PRO A 5 -9.33 -19.27 -8.72
C PRO A 5 -10.45 -18.28 -9.02
N TYR A 6 -11.09 -17.77 -7.97
CA TYR A 6 -12.22 -16.86 -8.06
C TYR A 6 -11.96 -15.50 -7.41
N GLY A 7 -10.70 -15.24 -7.05
CA GLY A 7 -10.27 -14.06 -6.34
C GLY A 7 -9.61 -13.02 -7.22
N SER A 8 -9.11 -11.96 -6.58
CA SER A 8 -8.32 -10.92 -7.22
C SER A 8 -7.00 -10.71 -6.49
N VAL A 9 -5.96 -10.40 -7.26
CA VAL A 9 -4.69 -9.86 -6.78
C VAL A 9 -4.70 -8.35 -7.04
N GLN A 10 -4.36 -7.57 -6.01
CA GLN A 10 -4.52 -6.13 -6.01
C GLN A 10 -3.27 -5.44 -5.46
N ASP A 11 -3.04 -4.23 -5.94
CA ASP A 11 -2.10 -3.25 -5.43
C ASP A 11 -0.70 -3.82 -5.11
N PRO A 12 0.02 -4.37 -6.09
CA PRO A 12 1.35 -4.93 -5.85
C PRO A 12 2.37 -3.83 -5.53
N ARG A 13 3.26 -4.09 -4.57
CA ARG A 13 4.47 -3.31 -4.26
C ARG A 13 5.68 -4.21 -4.49
N ILE A 14 6.72 -3.68 -5.13
CA ILE A 14 7.92 -4.44 -5.47
C ILE A 14 9.16 -3.82 -4.87
N VAL A 15 10.03 -4.66 -4.31
CA VAL A 15 11.37 -4.27 -3.86
C VAL A 15 12.43 -5.20 -4.40
N LYS A 16 13.69 -4.76 -4.42
CA LYS A 16 14.83 -5.56 -4.83
C LYS A 16 15.80 -5.73 -3.67
N ILE A 17 16.02 -6.98 -3.24
CA ILE A 17 16.87 -7.35 -2.10
C ILE A 17 17.83 -8.45 -2.57
N ASP A 18 19.13 -8.30 -2.33
CA ASP A 18 20.15 -9.32 -2.63
C ASP A 18 20.05 -9.87 -4.07
N GLY A 19 19.81 -8.98 -5.04
CA GLY A 19 19.67 -9.33 -6.47
C GLY A 19 18.32 -9.90 -6.90
N ASN A 20 17.42 -10.21 -5.96
CA ASN A 20 16.09 -10.76 -6.22
C ASN A 20 15.01 -9.69 -6.07
N PHE A 21 13.93 -9.83 -6.83
CA PHE A 21 12.72 -9.04 -6.69
C PHE A 21 11.74 -9.74 -5.75
N TYR A 22 11.15 -8.97 -4.85
CA TYR A 22 10.09 -9.41 -3.95
C TYR A 22 8.86 -8.56 -4.22
N LEU A 23 7.74 -9.20 -4.56
CA LEU A 23 6.48 -8.54 -4.85
C LEU A 23 5.47 -8.90 -3.76
N ASN A 24 5.05 -7.89 -3.02
CA ASN A 24 4.02 -8.02 -2.01
C ASN A 24 2.69 -7.50 -2.59
N TYR A 25 1.59 -8.22 -2.36
CA TYR A 25 0.30 -7.89 -2.96
C TYR A 25 -0.84 -8.25 -2.02
N ALA A 26 -1.97 -7.57 -2.19
CA ALA A 26 -3.22 -7.93 -1.54
C ALA A 26 -3.93 -9.01 -2.36
N LEU A 27 -4.48 -10.00 -1.68
CA LEU A 27 -5.21 -11.12 -2.24
C LEU A 27 -6.59 -11.16 -1.62
N ARG A 28 -7.60 -10.99 -2.46
CA ARG A 28 -9.00 -11.13 -2.09
C ARG A 28 -9.52 -12.47 -2.61
N PRO A 29 -9.88 -13.44 -1.74
CA PRO A 29 -10.27 -14.78 -2.19
C PRO A 29 -11.55 -14.81 -3.04
N CYS A 30 -12.47 -13.90 -2.76
CA CYS A 30 -13.71 -13.70 -3.51
C CYS A 30 -13.72 -12.28 -4.11
N ALA A 31 -13.84 -12.16 -5.44
CA ALA A 31 -13.83 -10.89 -6.15
C ALA A 31 -15.22 -10.47 -6.66
N MET A 32 -15.47 -9.17 -6.66
CA MET A 32 -16.68 -8.65 -7.31
C MET A 32 -16.52 -8.68 -8.82
N SER A 33 -17.57 -9.09 -9.53
CA SER A 33 -17.61 -8.92 -10.99
C SER A 33 -18.13 -7.53 -11.32
N TYR A 34 -17.38 -6.85 -12.18
CA TYR A 34 -17.75 -5.55 -12.73
C TYR A 34 -17.88 -5.70 -14.25
N TYR A 35 -19.07 -5.43 -14.78
CA TYR A 35 -19.30 -5.45 -16.22
C TYR A 35 -19.40 -4.02 -16.76
N PRO A 36 -18.58 -3.64 -17.78
CA PRO A 36 -18.72 -2.35 -18.42
C PRO A 36 -20.09 -2.27 -19.09
N THR A 37 -20.87 -1.26 -18.73
CA THR A 37 -22.23 -1.04 -19.28
C THR A 37 -22.23 -0.18 -20.54
N GLY A 38 -21.08 0.40 -20.90
CA GLY A 38 -20.98 1.44 -21.93
C GLY A 38 -21.52 2.81 -21.49
N ALA A 39 -22.07 2.94 -20.27
CA ALA A 39 -22.63 4.19 -19.75
C ALA A 39 -21.76 4.86 -18.67
N GLY A 40 -20.53 4.39 -18.45
CA GLY A 40 -19.65 4.96 -17.44
C GLY A 40 -20.05 4.61 -15.99
N VAL A 41 -20.87 3.58 -15.78
CA VAL A 41 -21.12 2.97 -14.45
C VAL A 41 -21.11 1.45 -14.59
N PRO A 42 -20.29 0.68 -13.86
CA PRO A 42 -20.22 -0.77 -14.05
C PRO A 42 -21.43 -1.43 -13.37
N LEU A 43 -21.95 -2.51 -13.96
CA LEU A 43 -22.84 -3.40 -13.20
C LEU A 43 -22.00 -4.23 -12.25
N ARG A 44 -22.20 -4.02 -10.96
CA ARG A 44 -21.60 -4.82 -9.88
C ARG A 44 -22.46 -6.05 -9.61
N SER A 45 -21.86 -7.22 -9.62
CA SER A 45 -22.49 -8.47 -9.16
C SER A 45 -21.53 -9.25 -8.27
N ILE A 46 -22.05 -9.88 -7.22
CA ILE A 46 -21.34 -10.90 -6.46
C ILE A 46 -21.56 -12.23 -7.18
N PRO A 47 -20.51 -12.87 -7.72
CA PRO A 47 -20.65 -14.20 -8.34
C PRO A 47 -21.09 -15.24 -7.31
N GLU A 48 -21.82 -16.25 -7.75
CA GLU A 48 -21.93 -17.51 -7.01
C GLU A 48 -20.63 -18.30 -7.19
N TYR A 49 -20.06 -18.80 -6.09
CA TYR A 49 -18.85 -19.61 -6.11
C TYR A 49 -19.17 -21.06 -5.74
N PRO A 50 -18.38 -22.04 -6.21
CA PRO A 50 -18.59 -23.45 -5.85
C PRO A 50 -18.45 -23.71 -4.35
N ASP A 51 -19.10 -24.76 -3.87
CA ASP A 51 -18.92 -25.32 -2.53
C ASP A 51 -19.16 -24.33 -1.36
N GLY A 52 -20.06 -23.36 -1.53
CA GLY A 52 -20.42 -22.38 -0.50
C GLY A 52 -19.39 -21.26 -0.29
N TRP A 53 -18.37 -21.16 -1.16
CA TRP A 53 -17.41 -20.07 -1.10
C TRP A 53 -18.10 -18.70 -1.29
N GLY A 54 -17.62 -17.69 -0.56
CA GLY A 54 -18.21 -16.35 -0.59
C GLY A 54 -19.57 -16.20 0.11
N GLU A 55 -20.13 -17.26 0.71
CA GLU A 55 -21.36 -17.16 1.51
C GLU A 55 -21.09 -16.66 2.95
N GLU A 56 -19.94 -17.00 3.52
CA GLU A 56 -19.52 -16.58 4.86
C GLU A 56 -18.65 -15.32 4.82
N GLU A 57 -18.78 -14.45 5.81
CA GLU A 57 -18.02 -13.19 5.92
C GLU A 57 -16.50 -13.43 5.92
N GLY A 58 -16.04 -14.48 6.60
CA GLY A 58 -14.62 -14.87 6.65
C GLY A 58 -14.01 -15.22 5.29
N HIS A 59 -14.83 -15.62 4.30
CA HIS A 59 -14.35 -15.90 2.94
C HIS A 59 -13.90 -14.64 2.18
N TRP A 60 -14.34 -13.46 2.64
CA TRP A 60 -14.08 -12.18 1.98
C TRP A 60 -12.88 -11.42 2.55
N LEU A 61 -12.25 -11.94 3.61
CA LEU A 61 -11.10 -11.29 4.25
C LEU A 61 -9.95 -11.17 3.25
N THR A 62 -9.40 -9.95 3.17
CA THR A 62 -8.23 -9.69 2.32
C THR A 62 -7.00 -10.13 3.08
N ARG A 63 -6.11 -10.85 2.41
CA ARG A 63 -4.80 -11.22 2.97
C ARG A 63 -3.70 -10.60 2.13
N SER A 64 -2.48 -10.54 2.64
CA SER A 64 -1.31 -10.17 1.85
C SER A 64 -0.33 -11.34 1.73
N SER A 65 0.38 -11.39 0.60
CA SER A 65 1.34 -12.46 0.29
C SER A 65 2.57 -11.90 -0.43
N ILE A 66 3.68 -12.65 -0.42
CA ILE A 66 4.94 -12.29 -1.08
C ILE A 66 5.27 -13.33 -2.16
N LEU A 67 5.64 -12.82 -3.34
CA LEU A 67 6.30 -13.57 -4.40
C LEU A 67 7.76 -13.16 -4.52
N LYS A 68 8.59 -14.05 -5.07
CA LYS A 68 9.99 -13.80 -5.39
C LYS A 68 10.26 -14.10 -6.87
N SER A 69 11.10 -13.30 -7.49
CA SER A 69 11.58 -13.51 -8.85
C SER A 69 13.02 -13.01 -9.00
N ASP A 70 13.81 -13.63 -9.87
CA ASP A 70 15.13 -13.13 -10.26
C ASP A 70 15.11 -12.43 -11.64
N ASN A 71 14.01 -12.56 -12.40
CA ASN A 71 13.92 -12.11 -13.80
C ASN A 71 12.65 -11.30 -14.13
N LEU A 72 11.77 -11.07 -13.15
CA LEU A 72 10.46 -10.39 -13.25
C LEU A 72 9.40 -11.10 -14.11
N LEU A 73 9.73 -12.28 -14.65
CA LEU A 73 8.85 -13.09 -15.50
C LEU A 73 8.31 -14.29 -14.73
N ASP A 74 9.20 -15.03 -14.07
CA ASP A 74 8.89 -16.23 -13.32
C ASP A 74 8.82 -15.89 -11.83
N TRP A 75 7.70 -16.22 -11.20
CA TRP A 75 7.43 -15.86 -9.82
C TRP A 75 7.18 -17.10 -8.97
N GLU A 76 7.95 -17.22 -7.89
CA GLU A 76 7.80 -18.22 -6.84
C GLU A 76 7.01 -17.65 -5.67
N PHE A 77 6.02 -18.38 -5.18
CA PHE A 77 5.34 -18.02 -3.93
C PHE A 77 6.27 -18.24 -2.74
N VAL A 78 6.40 -17.24 -1.88
CA VAL A 78 7.27 -17.31 -0.70
C VAL A 78 6.46 -17.59 0.56
N ALA A 79 5.51 -16.72 0.87
CA ALA A 79 4.73 -16.80 2.10
C ALA A 79 3.47 -15.91 2.04
N ASP A 80 2.46 -16.29 2.82
CA ASP A 80 1.42 -15.37 3.25
C ASP A 80 1.95 -14.53 4.41
N THR A 81 1.74 -13.22 4.37
CA THR A 81 2.14 -12.26 5.41
C THR A 81 1.02 -11.93 6.38
N THR A 82 -0.20 -12.35 6.05
CA THR A 82 -1.40 -12.16 6.85
C THR A 82 -2.02 -13.53 7.20
N PRO A 83 -2.35 -13.77 8.48
CA PRO A 83 -3.17 -14.91 8.90
C PRO A 83 -4.54 -14.96 8.20
N LEU A 84 -5.15 -16.15 8.10
CA LEU A 84 -6.39 -16.34 7.33
C LEU A 84 -7.62 -15.66 7.94
N ASP A 85 -7.56 -15.37 9.23
CA ASP A 85 -8.61 -14.78 10.06
C ASP A 85 -8.45 -13.27 10.25
N ILE A 86 -7.45 -12.65 9.61
CA ILE A 86 -7.19 -11.22 9.69
C ILE A 86 -7.39 -10.59 8.32
N ASN A 87 -8.11 -9.47 8.29
CA ASN A 87 -8.24 -8.65 7.09
C ASN A 87 -7.10 -7.62 7.06
N ASP A 88 -6.21 -7.73 6.08
CA ASP A 88 -4.99 -6.93 5.99
C ASP A 88 -4.63 -6.63 4.54
N ARG A 89 -4.09 -5.44 4.31
CA ARG A 89 -3.67 -4.93 3.01
C ARG A 89 -2.58 -3.89 3.19
N ASP A 90 -2.08 -3.34 2.09
CA ASP A 90 -0.93 -2.40 2.11
C ASP A 90 0.29 -2.94 2.85
N ASN A 91 0.53 -4.25 2.70
CA ASN A 91 1.78 -4.81 3.17
C ASN A 91 2.91 -4.31 2.25
N ILE A 92 4.01 -3.85 2.85
CA ILE A 92 5.14 -3.28 2.12
C ILE A 92 6.44 -3.77 2.75
N LEU A 93 7.21 -4.54 1.99
CA LEU A 93 8.53 -5.00 2.40
C LEU A 93 9.53 -3.85 2.29
N PHE A 94 10.42 -3.71 3.29
CA PHE A 94 11.55 -2.79 3.19
C PHE A 94 12.53 -3.28 2.10
N PRO A 95 13.22 -2.37 1.39
CA PRO A 95 14.05 -2.74 0.25
C PRO A 95 15.40 -3.37 0.63
N GLU A 96 15.64 -3.65 1.91
CA GLU A 96 16.77 -4.41 2.40
C GLU A 96 16.49 -4.98 3.79
N LYS A 97 17.39 -5.83 4.29
CA LYS A 97 17.30 -6.37 5.66
C LYS A 97 17.82 -5.35 6.67
N ILE A 98 17.09 -5.14 7.75
CA ILE A 98 17.49 -4.29 8.88
C ILE A 98 17.85 -5.22 10.05
N GLY A 99 19.06 -5.09 10.58
CA GLY A 99 19.56 -6.00 11.62
C GLY A 99 19.60 -7.48 11.18
N GLY A 100 19.76 -7.74 9.87
CA GLY A 100 19.74 -9.09 9.30
C GLY A 100 18.35 -9.71 9.10
N LYS A 101 17.27 -8.98 9.40
CA LYS A 101 15.89 -9.44 9.29
C LYS A 101 15.15 -8.72 8.17
N PHE A 102 14.19 -9.40 7.56
CA PHE A 102 13.19 -8.75 6.71
C PHE A 102 12.24 -7.93 7.59
N VAL A 103 11.90 -6.73 7.15
CA VAL A 103 10.98 -5.82 7.84
C VAL A 103 9.81 -5.52 6.91
N LEU A 104 8.60 -5.53 7.46
CA LEU A 104 7.35 -5.42 6.72
C LEU A 104 6.45 -4.38 7.40
N LEU A 105 6.01 -3.37 6.65
CA LEU A 105 4.87 -2.54 7.04
C LEU A 105 3.59 -3.34 6.78
N ARG A 106 2.62 -3.27 7.70
CA ARG A 106 1.32 -3.95 7.60
C ARG A 106 0.20 -3.00 8.02
N ARG A 107 -1.03 -3.30 7.62
CA ARG A 107 -2.21 -2.51 7.99
C ARG A 107 -3.40 -3.45 8.22
N PRO A 108 -3.36 -4.27 9.28
CA PRO A 108 -4.47 -5.13 9.62
C PRO A 108 -5.66 -4.29 10.11
N GLU A 109 -6.89 -4.71 9.80
CA GLU A 109 -8.12 -4.11 10.33
C GLU A 109 -8.38 -4.58 11.77
N GLU A 110 -8.02 -5.82 12.08
CA GLU A 110 -8.02 -6.40 13.42
C GLU A 110 -6.60 -6.47 14.02
N TYR A 111 -6.46 -6.13 15.30
CA TYR A 111 -5.21 -6.35 16.02
C TYR A 111 -5.09 -7.83 16.42
N ASP A 112 -4.57 -8.67 15.52
CA ASP A 112 -4.11 -10.00 15.89
C ASP A 112 -2.79 -10.36 15.18
N LEU A 113 -1.92 -11.07 15.89
CA LEU A 113 -0.49 -11.16 15.58
C LEU A 113 -0.10 -12.64 15.49
N VAL A 114 0.11 -13.16 14.29
CA VAL A 114 0.55 -14.55 14.12
C VAL A 114 1.79 -14.66 13.22
N ASN A 115 2.79 -15.38 13.75
CA ASN A 115 4.00 -15.94 13.11
C ASN A 115 5.15 -15.02 12.63
N TRP A 116 5.24 -13.79 13.11
CA TRP A 116 6.45 -12.94 13.02
C TRP A 116 6.85 -12.45 14.42
N GLU A 117 8.01 -11.80 14.61
CA GLU A 117 8.27 -11.10 15.88
C GLU A 117 7.10 -10.18 16.21
N GLU A 118 6.79 -10.01 17.50
CA GLU A 118 5.64 -9.23 17.97
C GLU A 118 5.59 -7.87 17.25
N PRO A 119 4.59 -7.63 16.38
CA PRO A 119 4.53 -6.42 15.60
C PRO A 119 4.36 -5.21 16.50
N LYS A 120 5.04 -4.13 16.12
CA LYS A 120 5.02 -2.88 16.86
C LYS A 120 4.07 -1.91 16.16
N LEU A 121 3.18 -1.30 16.95
CA LEU A 121 2.31 -0.25 16.43
C LEU A 121 3.16 0.93 15.97
N LEU A 122 3.07 1.27 14.69
CA LEU A 122 3.79 2.40 14.10
C LEU A 122 2.96 3.69 14.14
N ALA A 123 1.74 3.65 13.59
CA ALA A 123 0.84 4.78 13.52
C ALA A 123 -0.63 4.33 13.45
N THR A 124 -1.54 5.18 13.89
CA THR A 124 -3.00 4.99 13.76
C THR A 124 -3.62 6.17 13.02
N ALA A 125 -4.76 5.92 12.38
CA ALA A 125 -5.63 6.98 11.86
C ALA A 125 -6.26 7.80 13.01
N GLY A 126 -6.85 8.95 12.67
CA GLY A 126 -7.63 9.77 13.61
C GLY A 126 -6.85 10.90 14.30
N SER A 127 -5.53 10.97 14.16
CA SER A 127 -4.72 12.06 14.71
C SER A 127 -4.89 13.39 13.97
N LEU A 128 -5.17 13.35 12.67
CA LEU A 128 -5.27 14.52 11.80
C LEU A 128 -6.54 14.40 10.95
N SER A 129 -7.13 15.53 10.56
CA SER A 129 -8.42 15.56 9.88
C SER A 129 -8.41 14.86 8.51
N TRP A 130 -7.30 14.98 7.77
CA TRP A 130 -7.16 14.42 6.42
C TRP A 130 -6.88 12.90 6.41
N GLU A 131 -6.59 12.32 7.57
CA GLU A 131 -6.36 10.89 7.80
C GLU A 131 -7.27 10.36 8.92
N SER A 132 -8.46 10.96 9.07
CA SER A 132 -9.37 10.65 10.18
C SER A 132 -9.91 9.22 10.16
N ARG A 133 -10.13 8.69 8.94
CA ARG A 133 -10.85 7.43 8.73
C ARG A 133 -9.90 6.23 8.68
N LYS A 134 -8.84 6.32 7.89
CA LYS A 134 -7.83 5.26 7.76
C LYS A 134 -6.50 5.80 7.23
N ILE A 135 -5.44 5.07 7.53
CA ILE A 135 -4.11 5.21 6.92
C ILE A 135 -3.62 3.87 6.40
N GLY A 136 -2.65 3.88 5.50
CA GLY A 136 -1.94 2.70 5.04
C GLY A 136 -0.67 3.05 4.29
N GLY A 137 0.29 2.13 4.26
CA GLY A 137 1.51 2.32 3.47
C GLY A 137 1.19 2.49 1.98
N SER A 138 1.92 3.36 1.30
CA SER A 138 1.73 3.60 -0.14
C SER A 138 2.77 2.85 -0.95
N THR A 139 4.01 3.32 -0.88
CA THR A 139 5.14 2.84 -1.69
C THR A 139 6.21 2.18 -0.82
N PRO A 140 7.10 1.34 -1.39
CA PRO A 140 8.31 0.92 -0.72
C PRO A 140 9.07 2.07 -0.03
N PRO A 141 9.56 1.87 1.21
CA PRO A 141 10.41 2.84 1.89
C PRO A 141 11.65 3.17 1.06
N VAL A 142 12.05 4.44 1.06
CA VAL A 142 13.28 4.91 0.42
C VAL A 142 14.32 5.18 1.51
N ARG A 143 15.49 4.54 1.42
CA ARG A 143 16.60 4.80 2.34
C ARG A 143 17.20 6.18 2.05
N THR A 144 17.37 6.99 3.09
CA THR A 144 18.11 8.26 3.05
C THR A 144 19.19 8.26 4.13
N ASP A 145 20.03 9.31 4.17
CA ASP A 145 20.98 9.50 5.27
C ASP A 145 20.31 9.97 6.57
N LYS A 146 19.05 10.43 6.50
CA LYS A 146 18.25 10.89 7.65
C LYS A 146 17.30 9.83 8.20
N GLY A 147 17.01 8.77 7.44
CA GLY A 147 16.04 7.76 7.83
C GLY A 147 15.43 7.00 6.65
N TRP A 148 14.44 6.17 6.93
CA TRP A 148 13.56 5.58 5.93
C TRP A 148 12.43 6.54 5.61
N LEU A 149 12.43 7.13 4.42
CA LEU A 149 11.29 7.89 3.91
C LEU A 149 10.17 6.92 3.52
N VAL A 150 9.04 7.01 4.22
CA VAL A 150 7.85 6.21 3.97
C VAL A 150 6.72 7.14 3.55
N LEU A 151 6.20 6.92 2.34
CA LEU A 151 4.97 7.54 1.88
C LEU A 151 3.79 6.69 2.32
N TYR A 152 2.75 7.32 2.84
CA TYR A 152 1.54 6.66 3.29
C TYR A 152 0.31 7.44 2.82
N HIS A 153 -0.80 6.76 2.60
CA HIS A 153 -2.06 7.42 2.27
C HIS A 153 -2.87 7.65 3.54
N GLY A 154 -3.59 8.76 3.56
CA GLY A 154 -4.61 9.09 4.56
C GLY A 154 -5.95 9.28 3.86
N VAL A 155 -7.02 8.86 4.53
CA VAL A 155 -8.39 9.03 4.05
C VAL A 155 -9.20 9.73 5.12
N ASP A 156 -9.92 10.77 4.71
CA ASP A 156 -10.85 11.50 5.57
C ASP A 156 -12.27 10.91 5.52
N GLU A 157 -13.20 11.54 6.25
CA GLU A 157 -14.61 11.13 6.26
C GLU A 157 -15.32 11.32 4.92
N ASP A 158 -14.85 12.23 4.09
CA ASP A 158 -15.37 12.48 2.74
C ASP A 158 -14.77 11.51 1.69
N ILE A 159 -13.98 10.53 2.14
CA ILE A 159 -13.34 9.49 1.31
C ILE A 159 -12.32 10.12 0.33
N VAL A 160 -11.71 11.25 0.69
CA VAL A 160 -10.63 11.83 -0.11
C VAL A 160 -9.31 11.16 0.28
N TYR A 161 -8.64 10.54 -0.70
CA TYR A 161 -7.33 9.94 -0.48
C TYR A 161 -6.23 10.96 -0.75
N ARG A 162 -5.40 11.20 0.25
CA ARG A 162 -4.23 12.08 0.19
C ARG A 162 -2.99 11.31 0.61
N VAL A 163 -1.82 11.89 0.37
CA VAL A 163 -0.53 11.27 0.70
C VAL A 163 0.18 12.11 1.74
N GLY A 164 0.63 11.49 2.83
CA GLY A 164 1.60 12.08 3.75
C GLY A 164 2.92 11.32 3.72
N ALA A 165 3.85 11.77 4.56
CA ALA A 165 5.15 11.12 4.69
C ALA A 165 5.59 11.00 6.16
N MET A 166 6.39 9.98 6.43
CA MET A 166 7.09 9.81 7.69
C MET A 166 8.54 9.42 7.42
N LEU A 167 9.41 9.79 8.34
CA LEU A 167 10.81 9.39 8.38
C LEU A 167 11.00 8.44 9.56
N LEU A 168 11.44 7.22 9.30
CA LEU A 168 11.68 6.20 10.32
C LEU A 168 13.18 6.02 10.58
N ASP A 169 13.54 5.62 11.79
CA ASP A 169 14.93 5.34 12.14
C ASP A 169 15.51 4.18 11.32
N LEU A 170 16.78 4.32 10.89
CA LEU A 170 17.43 3.36 9.99
C LEU A 170 17.64 1.98 10.62
N GLU A 171 17.90 1.94 11.93
CA GLU A 171 18.18 0.72 12.70
C GLU A 171 16.94 0.23 13.45
N HIS A 172 16.05 1.16 13.80
CA HIS A 172 14.83 0.93 14.57
C HIS A 172 13.59 1.46 13.83
N PRO A 173 13.17 0.82 12.72
CA PRO A 173 12.10 1.33 11.86
C PRO A 173 10.74 1.45 12.55
N GLU A 174 10.56 0.89 13.75
CA GLU A 174 9.38 1.16 14.59
C GLU A 174 9.34 2.58 15.19
N LYS A 175 10.45 3.34 15.12
CA LYS A 175 10.56 4.69 15.66
C LYS A 175 10.38 5.70 14.55
N ILE A 176 9.35 6.53 14.68
CA ILE A 176 9.12 7.69 13.83
C ILE A 176 10.04 8.81 14.30
N ILE A 177 10.93 9.27 13.41
CA ILE A 177 11.78 10.46 13.60
C ILE A 177 10.96 11.72 13.35
N ALA A 178 10.19 11.73 12.26
CA ALA A 178 9.38 12.86 11.83
C ALA A 178 8.17 12.35 11.03
N ARG A 179 7.06 13.09 11.05
CA ARG A 179 5.83 12.78 10.30
C ARG A 179 5.13 14.07 9.94
N THR A 180 4.65 14.17 8.72
CA THR A 180 3.99 15.39 8.25
C THR A 180 2.67 15.63 8.99
N ALA A 181 2.41 16.88 9.38
CA ALA A 181 1.16 17.29 10.01
C ALA A 181 0.03 17.47 8.98
N ASN A 182 0.40 17.77 7.73
CA ASN A 182 -0.51 17.82 6.59
C ASN A 182 -0.09 16.82 5.51
N PHE A 183 -0.95 16.64 4.51
CA PHE A 183 -0.60 15.86 3.32
C PHE A 183 0.42 16.62 2.46
N ILE A 184 1.25 15.87 1.74
CA ILE A 184 2.20 16.37 0.74
C ILE A 184 1.65 16.28 -0.69
N MET A 185 0.59 15.49 -0.91
CA MET A 185 -0.14 15.41 -2.18
C MET A 185 -1.62 15.26 -1.91
N GLU A 186 -2.46 15.92 -2.72
CA GLU A 186 -3.90 15.72 -2.76
C GLU A 186 -4.42 15.68 -4.20
N PRO A 187 -5.64 15.18 -4.44
CA PRO A 187 -6.29 15.26 -5.74
C PRO A 187 -6.51 16.72 -6.15
N GLU A 188 -5.88 17.16 -7.23
CA GLU A 188 -6.00 18.54 -7.73
C GLU A 188 -6.52 18.59 -9.16
N THR A 189 -5.96 17.73 -10.01
CA THR A 189 -6.24 17.66 -11.44
C THR A 189 -7.54 16.94 -11.75
N TYR A 190 -8.05 17.12 -12.97
CA TYR A 190 -9.33 16.53 -13.36
C TYR A 190 -9.34 15.00 -13.26
N TYR A 191 -8.25 14.33 -13.61
CA TYR A 191 -8.16 12.87 -13.60
C TYR A 191 -8.01 12.28 -12.19
N GLU A 192 -7.62 13.10 -11.21
CA GLU A 192 -7.54 12.73 -9.79
C GLU A 192 -8.87 12.96 -9.06
N LYS A 193 -9.67 13.91 -9.53
CA LYS A 193 -10.98 14.26 -8.94
C LYS A 193 -12.14 13.50 -9.56
N PHE A 194 -12.10 13.25 -10.86
CA PHE A 194 -13.18 12.64 -11.60
C PHE A 194 -12.76 11.29 -12.16
N GLY A 195 -13.45 10.24 -11.71
CA GLY A 195 -13.29 8.90 -12.24
C GLY A 195 -14.50 8.03 -11.97
N PHE A 196 -14.38 6.80 -12.41
CA PHE A 196 -15.52 5.89 -12.54
C PHE A 196 -15.96 5.28 -11.21
N GLN A 197 -15.01 4.92 -10.35
CA GLN A 197 -15.30 4.15 -9.14
C GLN A 197 -15.33 5.02 -7.88
N ILE A 198 -14.24 5.74 -7.60
CA ILE A 198 -14.11 6.59 -6.42
C ILE A 198 -13.48 7.93 -6.85
N PRO A 199 -14.21 9.06 -6.75
CA PRO A 199 -13.65 10.38 -7.03
C PRO A 199 -12.69 10.82 -5.93
N ASN A 200 -11.85 11.82 -6.21
CA ASN A 200 -10.87 12.38 -5.26
C ASN A 200 -9.91 11.33 -4.69
N VAL A 201 -9.28 10.55 -5.57
CA VAL A 201 -8.32 9.50 -5.17
C VAL A 201 -7.00 9.67 -5.89
N ILE A 202 -5.94 9.79 -5.09
CA ILE A 202 -4.57 9.52 -5.50
C ILE A 202 -4.01 8.39 -4.63
N PHE A 203 -3.37 7.39 -5.24
CA PHE A 203 -2.93 6.18 -4.55
C PHE A 203 -1.57 5.69 -5.06
N PRO A 204 -0.46 6.17 -4.46
CA PRO A 204 0.87 5.73 -4.85
C PRO A 204 1.14 4.28 -4.46
N THR A 205 1.73 3.51 -5.38
CA THR A 205 2.16 2.11 -5.13
C THR A 205 3.60 1.82 -5.55
N GLY A 206 4.22 2.73 -6.31
CA GLY A 206 5.62 2.62 -6.70
C GLY A 206 6.36 3.95 -6.65
N ASN A 207 7.62 3.91 -6.23
CA ASN A 207 8.53 5.05 -6.31
C ASN A 207 9.91 4.62 -6.81
N VAL A 208 10.66 5.57 -7.37
CA VAL A 208 12.05 5.37 -7.78
C VAL A 208 12.82 6.67 -7.53
N VAL A 209 14.01 6.55 -6.94
CA VAL A 209 14.96 7.67 -6.87
C VAL A 209 15.88 7.62 -8.07
N LYS A 210 15.97 8.72 -8.81
CA LYS A 210 16.87 8.85 -9.95
C LYS A 210 17.34 10.30 -10.07
N ASP A 211 18.66 10.49 -10.18
CA ASP A 211 19.28 11.80 -10.39
C ASP A 211 18.86 12.85 -9.34
N GLY A 212 18.69 12.44 -8.07
CA GLY A 212 18.27 13.29 -6.95
C GLY A 212 16.76 13.57 -6.87
N LEU A 213 15.97 13.11 -7.85
CA LEU A 213 14.52 13.21 -7.86
C LEU A 213 13.87 11.91 -7.38
N LEU A 214 12.85 12.05 -6.53
CA LEU A 214 11.90 11.00 -6.22
C LEU A 214 10.77 11.04 -7.25
N TYR A 215 10.64 9.96 -8.03
CA TYR A 215 9.52 9.70 -8.94
C TYR A 215 8.46 8.91 -8.19
N ILE A 216 7.23 9.40 -8.17
CA ILE A 216 6.09 8.78 -7.48
C ILE A 216 5.06 8.39 -8.53
N TYR A 217 4.88 7.08 -8.75
CA TYR A 217 3.86 6.54 -9.65
C TYR A 217 2.61 6.20 -8.84
N TYR A 218 1.48 6.78 -9.23
CA TYR A 218 0.26 6.69 -8.44
C TYR A 218 -0.98 6.45 -9.29
N GLY A 219 -1.88 5.61 -8.75
CA GLY A 219 -3.20 5.43 -9.29
C GLY A 219 -4.05 6.68 -9.08
N VAL A 220 -4.91 6.99 -10.04
CA VAL A 220 -5.88 8.08 -9.95
C VAL A 220 -7.27 7.53 -10.19
N THR A 221 -8.17 7.79 -9.23
CA THR A 221 -9.60 7.40 -9.27
C THR A 221 -9.89 5.94 -9.68
N ASP A 222 -8.97 5.02 -9.33
CA ASP A 222 -9.00 3.59 -9.71
C ASP A 222 -9.11 3.33 -11.22
N THR A 223 -8.62 4.26 -12.06
CA THR A 223 -8.79 4.18 -13.53
C THR A 223 -7.51 4.33 -14.34
N ALA A 224 -6.56 5.14 -13.88
CA ALA A 224 -5.34 5.44 -14.61
C ALA A 224 -4.13 5.55 -13.68
N ILE A 225 -2.94 5.69 -14.27
CA ILE A 225 -1.68 5.93 -13.56
C ILE A 225 -1.16 7.31 -13.95
N ALA A 226 -0.72 8.07 -12.96
CA ALA A 226 -0.05 9.36 -13.11
C ALA A 226 1.36 9.32 -12.48
N LEU A 227 2.13 10.39 -12.69
CA LEU A 227 3.49 10.55 -12.18
C LEU A 227 3.67 11.95 -11.59
N ALA A 228 4.22 12.01 -10.39
CA ALA A 228 4.70 13.22 -9.75
C ALA A 228 6.20 13.09 -9.45
N THR A 229 6.91 14.21 -9.39
CA THR A 229 8.35 14.24 -9.07
C THR A 229 8.66 15.34 -8.07
N VAL A 230 9.58 15.07 -7.14
CA VAL A 230 10.06 16.04 -6.16
C VAL A 230 11.55 15.80 -5.88
N PRO A 231 12.38 16.83 -5.65
CA PRO A 231 13.73 16.63 -5.13
C PRO A 231 13.69 15.89 -3.80
N LEU A 232 14.43 14.78 -3.69
CA LEU A 232 14.38 13.91 -2.52
C LEU A 232 14.81 14.65 -1.25
N ASP A 233 15.91 15.40 -1.34
CA ASP A 233 16.49 16.11 -0.20
C ASP A 233 15.54 17.22 0.31
N GLU A 234 14.85 17.92 -0.60
CA GLU A 234 13.87 18.94 -0.23
C GLU A 234 12.68 18.33 0.51
N LEU A 235 12.17 17.17 0.05
CA LEU A 235 11.09 16.48 0.74
C LEU A 235 11.51 16.00 2.14
N VAL A 236 12.70 15.40 2.26
CA VAL A 236 13.22 14.93 3.55
C VAL A 236 13.41 16.08 4.53
N GLU A 237 13.99 17.19 4.08
CA GLU A 237 14.20 18.39 4.90
C GLU A 237 12.85 19.01 5.32
N HIS A 238 11.89 19.08 4.40
CA HIS A 238 10.54 19.55 4.72
C HIS A 238 9.88 18.72 5.83
N ILE A 239 9.97 17.39 5.77
CA ILE A 239 9.40 16.50 6.79
C ILE A 239 10.09 16.72 8.15
N LEU A 240 11.42 16.89 8.17
CA LEU A 240 12.18 17.13 9.40
C LEU A 240 11.84 18.46 10.07
N GLN A 241 11.46 19.48 9.30
CA GLN A 241 11.07 20.79 9.82
C GLN A 241 9.67 20.79 10.46
N GLU A 242 8.83 19.79 10.16
CA GLU A 242 7.51 19.60 10.77
C GLU A 242 7.53 18.75 12.05
N ALA A 243 8.69 18.19 12.42
CA ALA A 243 8.86 17.26 13.53
C ALA A 243 8.77 17.91 14.93
#